data_AF-D0WEV9-F1
#
_entry.id   AF-D0WEV9-F1
#
_cell.length_a   1.000
_cell.length_b   1.000
_cell.length_c   1.000
_cell.angle_alpha   90.00
_cell.angle_beta   90.00
_cell.angle_gamma   90.00
#
_symmetry.space_group_name_H-M   'P 1'
#
loop_
_entity.id
_entity.type
_entity.pdbx_description
1 polymer ?
#
loop_
_entity_poly.entity_id
_entity_poly.type
_entity_poly.pdbx_seq_one_letter_code
_entity_poly.pdbx_strand_id
1 'polypeptide(L)'
;MARGKHEAPAGAVESKNQAAGAASSGLHEAGTVTPVLPAGESLADRMGNEMPSGVRGFDHRNHSRKVRITLSICAVLLVALLAALVYFFLGFVNEAQDLASDSTDDSATVIVTGDMGDAGTSSVGMVDEIIALPSLLGLSLDDAVKALGPGASVSSSTDVTEAPGDDAAEGAEPAVVGQNVTIALPKDSTASSAYVTTDASGVVISAGCSASVSRLGYGDASFTDLIGAQQIVQNTLASVGVMSSDAIELPSDKAEYTTYAEDGQTVLQESYTFKGSGQFNSGASGVWTLRLSYDYSSANVSGNLSDTIKLVYVSIASS
;
A
#
# COMPACT_ATOMS: atom_id res chain seq x y z
N MET A 1 -11.06 -72.65 6.49
CA MET A 1 -11.41 -71.91 7.72
C MET A 1 -11.89 -70.54 7.25
N ALA A 2 -13.20 -70.23 7.25
CA ALA A 2 -14.03 -69.79 8.39
C ALA A 2 -13.66 -68.36 8.88
N ARG A 3 -14.58 -67.42 9.14
CA ARG A 3 -16.04 -67.27 8.89
C ARG A 3 -16.47 -65.83 9.27
N GLY A 4 -17.54 -65.26 8.67
CA GLY A 4 -18.15 -63.96 9.03
C GLY A 4 -17.76 -62.82 8.06
N LYS A 5 -18.64 -62.00 7.46
CA LYS A 5 -20.08 -61.70 7.63
C LYS A 5 -20.51 -61.20 9.01
N HIS A 6 -20.89 -59.92 9.09
CA HIS A 6 -22.11 -59.31 9.66
C HIS A 6 -21.98 -57.79 9.42
N GLU A 7 -22.80 -57.19 8.54
CA GLU A 7 -24.13 -56.60 8.80
C GLU A 7 -24.09 -55.19 9.39
N ALA A 8 -24.66 -54.24 8.66
CA ALA A 8 -25.30 -53.06 9.23
C ALA A 8 -26.73 -53.43 9.67
N PRO A 9 -27.30 -52.70 10.65
CA PRO A 9 -28.72 -52.45 10.64
C PRO A 9 -29.07 -50.96 10.78
N ALA A 10 -30.26 -50.60 10.29
CA ALA A 10 -30.85 -49.27 10.40
C ALA A 10 -31.55 -49.05 11.75
N GLY A 11 -31.85 -47.80 12.07
CA GLY A 11 -32.73 -47.43 13.20
C GLY A 11 -33.28 -46.00 13.08
N ALA A 12 -34.58 -45.87 12.81
CA ALA A 12 -35.41 -44.76 13.33
C ALA A 12 -35.52 -44.91 14.87
N VAL A 13 -35.93 -43.96 15.72
CA VAL A 13 -37.03 -42.96 15.75
C VAL A 13 -36.57 -41.76 16.66
N GLU A 14 -37.31 -40.70 17.03
CA GLU A 14 -38.75 -40.33 17.01
C GLU A 14 -38.88 -38.80 16.80
N SER A 15 -40.00 -38.31 16.24
CA SER A 15 -40.38 -36.88 16.33
C SER A 15 -40.93 -36.55 17.72
N LYS A 16 -40.63 -35.36 18.26
CA LYS A 16 -41.57 -34.73 19.20
C LYS A 16 -41.71 -33.22 19.02
N ASN A 17 -42.94 -32.84 18.67
CA ASN A 17 -43.42 -31.48 18.58
C ASN A 17 -43.17 -30.68 19.87
N GLN A 18 -42.96 -29.37 19.71
CA GLN A 18 -43.69 -28.41 20.51
C GLN A 18 -44.21 -27.30 19.60
N ALA A 19 -45.51 -27.03 19.70
CA ALA A 19 -46.25 -26.10 18.86
C ALA A 19 -47.24 -25.31 19.73
N ALA A 20 -47.89 -24.30 19.13
CA ALA A 20 -48.69 -23.25 19.74
C ALA A 20 -47.85 -22.23 20.55
N GLY A 21 -48.10 -20.92 20.49
CA GLY A 21 -49.28 -20.18 19.99
C GLY A 21 -49.71 -19.17 21.07
N ALA A 22 -50.49 -18.12 20.82
CA ALA A 22 -51.07 -17.59 19.58
C ALA A 22 -51.61 -16.15 19.85
N ALA A 23 -52.00 -15.43 18.79
CA ALA A 23 -52.95 -14.28 18.82
C ALA A 23 -52.52 -13.00 19.59
N SER A 24 -53.09 -11.80 19.39
CA SER A 24 -54.11 -11.29 18.44
C SER A 24 -53.73 -9.86 17.99
N SER A 25 -53.93 -9.47 16.73
CA SER A 25 -55.10 -8.72 16.20
C SER A 25 -55.47 -7.42 16.95
N GLY A 26 -55.55 -6.29 16.22
CA GLY A 26 -55.97 -4.99 16.75
C GLY A 26 -55.70 -3.80 15.82
N LEU A 27 -56.40 -3.72 14.68
CA LEU A 27 -56.47 -2.52 13.82
C LEU A 27 -57.41 -1.45 14.42
N HIS A 28 -57.24 -0.18 13.99
CA HIS A 28 -58.17 0.98 13.94
C HIS A 28 -57.41 2.27 14.36
N GLU A 29 -57.65 3.48 13.83
CA GLU A 29 -58.11 3.92 12.49
C GLU A 29 -57.71 5.41 12.32
N ALA A 30 -58.13 6.09 11.25
CA ALA A 30 -57.66 7.40 10.81
C ALA A 30 -58.07 8.60 11.72
N GLY A 31 -57.37 9.74 11.54
CA GLY A 31 -57.72 11.01 12.19
C GLY A 31 -56.98 12.24 11.63
N THR A 32 -57.44 12.79 10.50
CA THR A 32 -57.02 14.10 9.98
C THR A 32 -57.67 15.25 10.75
N VAL A 33 -56.89 16.20 11.28
CA VAL A 33 -57.42 17.47 11.83
C VAL A 33 -56.52 18.66 11.50
N THR A 34 -57.00 19.54 10.61
CA THR A 34 -56.62 20.96 10.55
C THR A 34 -57.47 21.77 11.55
N PRO A 35 -56.88 22.75 12.26
CA PRO A 35 -57.65 23.82 12.89
C PRO A 35 -57.60 25.13 12.07
N VAL A 36 -58.77 25.73 11.88
CA VAL A 36 -58.96 27.06 11.29
C VAL A 36 -58.91 28.14 12.38
N LEU A 37 -58.41 29.33 12.01
CA LEU A 37 -58.29 30.52 12.87
C LEU A 37 -59.64 31.10 13.32
N PRO A 38 -59.71 31.73 14.51
CA PRO A 38 -60.51 32.92 14.76
C PRO A 38 -59.66 34.20 14.75
N ALA A 39 -60.31 35.37 14.66
CA ALA A 39 -59.73 36.63 14.20
C ALA A 39 -59.51 37.70 15.30
N GLY A 40 -58.69 38.71 14.97
CA GLY A 40 -58.40 39.90 15.79
C GLY A 40 -57.21 39.69 16.76
N GLU A 41 -56.31 40.64 17.00
CA GLU A 41 -56.24 42.05 16.58
C GLU A 41 -54.77 42.51 16.32
N SER A 42 -54.62 43.77 15.90
CA SER A 42 -53.45 44.48 15.36
C SER A 42 -52.03 44.07 15.78
N LEU A 43 -51.15 44.04 14.78
CA LEU A 43 -49.70 44.16 14.90
C LEU A 43 -49.29 45.42 15.69
N ALA A 44 -48.37 45.29 16.64
CA ALA A 44 -47.39 46.34 17.03
C ALA A 44 -46.35 45.86 18.07
N ASP A 45 -46.76 45.10 19.09
CA ASP A 45 -46.12 45.22 20.42
C ASP A 45 -45.45 43.95 21.00
N ARG A 46 -44.96 43.02 20.15
CA ARG A 46 -44.26 41.80 20.61
C ARG A 46 -43.04 41.37 19.77
N MET A 47 -42.26 42.33 19.25
CA MET A 47 -40.92 42.03 18.72
C MET A 47 -39.92 41.77 19.87
N GLY A 48 -40.00 40.57 20.44
CA GLY A 48 -39.09 40.06 21.46
C GLY A 48 -38.52 38.70 21.08
N ASN A 49 -37.43 38.73 20.31
CA ASN A 49 -36.48 37.64 20.06
C ASN A 49 -36.95 36.39 19.25
N GLU A 50 -35.98 35.82 18.51
CA GLU A 50 -35.96 34.45 17.96
C GLU A 50 -37.07 33.99 16.98
N MET A 51 -36.79 34.17 15.67
CA MET A 51 -36.93 33.05 14.72
C MET A 51 -35.82 33.10 13.64
N PRO A 52 -35.35 31.94 13.15
CA PRO A 52 -34.27 31.87 12.17
C PRO A 52 -34.76 32.22 10.76
N SER A 53 -33.93 32.90 9.98
CA SER A 53 -34.19 33.19 8.56
C SER A 53 -32.92 32.99 7.74
N GLY A 54 -33.08 32.62 6.46
CA GLY A 54 -31.97 32.61 5.48
C GLY A 54 -31.73 31.28 4.77
N VAL A 55 -32.54 30.99 3.75
CA VAL A 55 -32.17 30.04 2.69
C VAL A 55 -31.27 30.76 1.67
N ARG A 56 -30.18 30.09 1.26
CA ARG A 56 -29.18 30.48 0.23
C ARG A 56 -28.25 31.65 0.54
N GLY A 57 -26.97 31.31 0.65
CA GLY A 57 -25.85 32.26 0.66
C GLY A 57 -24.54 31.52 0.94
N PHE A 58 -24.00 30.80 -0.06
CA PHE A 58 -22.72 30.08 0.07
C PHE A 58 -21.53 31.05 -0.02
N ASP A 59 -21.48 32.03 0.90
CA ASP A 59 -20.47 33.09 0.86
C ASP A 59 -19.21 32.71 1.64
N HIS A 60 -18.36 31.90 1.00
CA HIS A 60 -17.00 31.60 1.46
C HIS A 60 -16.09 32.84 1.30
N ARG A 61 -16.41 33.93 2.02
CA ARG A 61 -15.72 35.23 1.91
C ARG A 61 -15.49 35.93 3.24
N ASN A 62 -14.62 35.34 4.05
CA ASN A 62 -13.46 36.08 4.56
C ASN A 62 -12.33 35.17 5.08
N HIS A 63 -12.06 34.02 4.45
CA HIS A 63 -10.76 33.37 4.65
C HIS A 63 -9.66 34.10 3.86
N SER A 64 -8.82 34.83 4.61
CA SER A 64 -7.46 35.27 4.30
C SER A 64 -7.09 35.54 2.83
N ARG A 65 -6.84 36.83 2.52
CA ARG A 65 -6.15 37.25 1.27
C ARG A 65 -4.84 36.48 1.01
N LYS A 66 -4.16 36.03 2.08
CA LYS A 66 -2.98 35.16 2.02
C LYS A 66 -3.25 33.86 1.26
N VAL A 67 -4.37 33.17 1.49
CA VAL A 67 -4.70 31.88 0.87
C VAL A 67 -4.90 32.00 -0.65
N ARG A 68 -5.48 33.11 -1.12
CA ARG A 68 -5.61 33.35 -2.58
C ARG A 68 -4.26 33.62 -3.25
N ILE A 69 -3.34 34.28 -2.55
CA ILE A 69 -1.96 34.50 -3.04
C ILE A 69 -1.20 33.17 -3.06
N THR A 70 -1.24 32.39 -1.98
CA THR A 70 -0.61 31.06 -1.92
C THR A 70 -1.18 30.12 -3.00
N LEU A 71 -2.52 30.08 -3.18
CA LEU A 71 -3.14 29.26 -4.22
C LEU A 71 -2.73 29.70 -5.63
N SER A 72 -2.64 31.01 -5.90
CA SER A 72 -2.13 31.52 -7.19
C SER A 72 -0.67 31.17 -7.41
N ILE A 73 0.18 31.24 -6.38
CA ILE A 73 1.59 30.84 -6.48
C ILE A 73 1.68 29.33 -6.77
N CYS A 74 0.97 28.48 -6.02
CA CYS A 74 0.94 27.03 -6.26
C CYS A 74 0.40 26.68 -7.66
N ALA A 75 -0.61 27.39 -8.15
CA ALA A 75 -1.15 27.18 -9.50
C ALA A 75 -0.13 27.55 -10.60
N VAL A 76 0.59 28.66 -10.45
CA VAL A 76 1.66 29.06 -11.38
C VAL A 76 2.83 28.07 -11.32
N LEU A 77 3.18 27.58 -10.13
CA LEU A 77 4.21 26.56 -9.92
C LEU A 77 3.82 25.21 -10.57
N LEU A 78 2.56 24.80 -10.46
CA LEU A 78 2.03 23.61 -11.15
C LEU A 78 2.07 23.75 -12.67
N VAL A 79 1.69 24.90 -13.22
CA VAL A 79 1.76 25.14 -14.67
C VAL A 79 3.22 25.15 -15.16
N ALA A 80 4.15 25.69 -14.37
CA ALA A 80 5.58 25.64 -14.67
C ALA A 80 6.14 24.20 -14.62
N LEU A 81 5.73 23.39 -13.64
CA LEU A 81 6.11 21.97 -13.55
C LEU A 81 5.55 21.14 -14.71
N LEU A 82 4.31 21.39 -15.13
CA LEU A 82 3.72 20.74 -16.31
C LEU A 82 4.45 21.13 -17.60
N ALA A 83 4.84 22.40 -17.76
CA ALA A 83 5.65 22.84 -18.89
C ALA A 83 7.05 22.19 -18.90
N ALA A 84 7.68 22.03 -17.73
CA ALA A 84 8.96 21.32 -17.60
C ALA A 84 8.84 19.83 -17.92
N LEU A 85 7.76 19.17 -17.49
CA LEU A 85 7.43 17.78 -17.86
C LEU A 85 7.27 17.62 -19.38
N VAL A 86 6.51 18.50 -20.04
CA VAL A 86 6.33 18.47 -21.50
C VAL A 86 7.65 18.68 -22.23
N TYR A 87 8.51 19.57 -21.76
CA TYR A 87 9.86 19.77 -22.30
C TYR A 87 10.72 18.51 -22.16
N PHE A 88 10.70 17.85 -21.00
CA PHE A 88 11.44 16.61 -20.76
C PHE A 88 10.96 15.44 -21.63
N PHE A 89 9.64 15.29 -21.79
CA PHE A 89 9.03 14.27 -22.67
C PHE A 89 9.37 14.49 -24.15
N LEU A 90 9.50 15.74 -24.61
CA LEU A 90 9.92 16.05 -25.99
C LEU A 90 11.43 15.76 -26.21
N GLY A 91 12.27 15.95 -25.19
CA GLY A 91 13.69 15.59 -25.26
C GLY A 91 13.92 14.08 -25.39
N PHE A 92 13.18 13.28 -24.60
CA PHE A 92 13.32 11.82 -24.56
C PHE A 92 13.08 11.12 -25.92
N VAL A 93 12.30 11.72 -26.82
CA VAL A 93 12.01 11.14 -28.15
C VAL A 93 13.14 11.36 -29.16
N ASN A 94 13.99 12.38 -28.96
CA ASN A 94 15.15 12.61 -29.83
C ASN A 94 16.37 11.76 -29.44
N GLU A 95 16.50 11.40 -28.16
CA GLU A 95 17.64 10.61 -27.63
C GLU A 95 17.48 9.07 -27.82
N ALA A 96 16.59 8.64 -28.73
CA ALA A 96 16.23 7.23 -28.91
C ALA A 96 16.71 6.60 -30.24
N GLN A 97 17.56 7.30 -31.00
CA GLN A 97 17.96 6.88 -32.36
C GLN A 97 19.45 6.51 -32.53
N ASP A 98 20.28 6.60 -31.47
CA ASP A 98 21.75 6.44 -31.58
C ASP A 98 22.32 5.18 -30.87
N LEU A 99 21.48 4.24 -30.42
CA LEU A 99 21.90 2.89 -30.00
C LEU A 99 21.42 1.82 -30.99
N ALA A 100 21.94 1.90 -32.22
CA ALA A 100 21.70 0.92 -33.28
C ALA A 100 22.93 0.70 -34.16
N SER A 101 24.05 0.25 -33.57
CA SER A 101 25.17 -0.44 -34.25
C SER A 101 26.09 -1.12 -33.23
N ASP A 102 26.78 -2.18 -33.68
CA ASP A 102 27.68 -3.09 -32.95
C ASP A 102 27.06 -3.97 -31.83
N SER A 103 27.28 -5.29 -31.80
CA SER A 103 27.86 -6.19 -32.82
C SER A 103 27.45 -7.66 -32.59
N THR A 104 27.44 -8.43 -33.69
CA THR A 104 27.09 -9.86 -33.81
C THR A 104 28.07 -10.84 -33.13
N ASP A 105 27.56 -12.04 -32.80
CA ASP A 105 28.24 -13.31 -32.45
C ASP A 105 29.07 -13.40 -31.15
N ASP A 106 28.68 -14.31 -30.25
CA ASP A 106 29.27 -15.66 -30.28
C ASP A 106 28.32 -16.74 -29.72
N SER A 107 28.40 -17.96 -30.25
CA SER A 107 27.52 -19.10 -29.91
C SER A 107 28.27 -20.18 -29.15
N ALA A 108 28.11 -20.24 -27.82
CA ALA A 108 28.70 -21.30 -26.99
C ALA A 108 27.62 -22.26 -26.43
N THR A 109 27.41 -23.38 -27.12
CA THR A 109 26.55 -24.46 -26.62
C THR A 109 27.24 -25.24 -25.51
N VAL A 110 26.62 -25.38 -24.33
CA VAL A 110 27.02 -26.39 -23.34
C VAL A 110 25.79 -27.20 -22.93
N ILE A 111 25.63 -28.36 -23.57
CA ILE A 111 24.74 -29.41 -23.08
C ILE A 111 25.54 -30.24 -22.06
N VAL A 112 25.06 -30.31 -20.83
CA VAL A 112 25.38 -31.40 -19.90
C VAL A 112 24.09 -32.08 -19.51
N THR A 113 23.96 -33.34 -19.91
CA THR A 113 22.77 -34.16 -19.69
C THR A 113 22.92 -34.98 -18.41
N GLY A 114 21.91 -34.92 -17.54
CA GLY A 114 21.54 -36.04 -16.66
C GLY A 114 21.85 -35.91 -15.17
N ASP A 115 20.80 -35.62 -14.39
CA ASP A 115 20.27 -36.64 -13.48
C ASP A 115 18.72 -36.56 -13.44
N MET A 116 18.05 -37.67 -13.16
CA MET A 116 16.59 -37.78 -13.08
C MET A 116 16.16 -38.08 -11.65
N GLY A 117 15.85 -37.04 -10.88
CA GLY A 117 15.15 -37.13 -9.59
C GLY A 117 13.68 -36.74 -9.75
N ASP A 118 12.77 -37.69 -9.53
CA ASP A 118 11.31 -37.48 -9.59
C ASP A 118 10.74 -36.99 -8.23
N ALA A 119 9.53 -36.41 -8.31
CA ALA A 119 8.58 -36.12 -7.24
C ALA A 119 8.89 -34.96 -6.25
N GLY A 120 8.26 -33.80 -6.53
CA GLY A 120 7.14 -33.45 -5.66
C GLY A 120 7.19 -32.18 -4.80
N THR A 121 7.68 -31.05 -5.31
CA THR A 121 7.11 -29.73 -4.94
C THR A 121 7.15 -28.81 -6.15
N SER A 122 6.05 -28.07 -6.39
CA SER A 122 6.06 -27.03 -7.42
C SER A 122 6.98 -25.90 -6.98
N SER A 123 8.10 -25.72 -7.67
CA SER A 123 8.91 -24.50 -7.61
C SER A 123 8.15 -23.35 -8.29
N VAL A 124 7.12 -22.84 -7.61
CA VAL A 124 6.55 -21.53 -7.90
C VAL A 124 7.70 -20.54 -7.81
N GLY A 125 7.93 -19.77 -8.88
CA GLY A 125 9.22 -19.12 -9.16
C GLY A 125 9.86 -18.47 -7.95
N MET A 126 10.96 -19.06 -7.48
CA MET A 126 11.85 -18.39 -6.53
C MET A 126 12.50 -17.22 -7.26
N VAL A 127 12.37 -16.04 -6.68
CA VAL A 127 13.00 -14.84 -7.20
C VAL A 127 14.48 -14.89 -6.83
N ASP A 128 15.37 -14.75 -7.83
CA ASP A 128 16.78 -14.45 -7.58
C ASP A 128 16.91 -13.21 -6.68
N GLU A 129 18.01 -13.13 -5.92
CA GLU A 129 18.25 -12.13 -4.88
C GLU A 129 17.83 -10.70 -5.30
N ILE A 130 16.87 -10.11 -4.58
CA ILE A 130 16.22 -8.85 -5.01
C ILE A 130 17.21 -7.70 -4.85
N ILE A 131 17.63 -7.46 -3.60
CA ILE A 131 18.71 -6.58 -3.15
C ILE A 131 19.11 -7.08 -1.76
N ALA A 132 20.40 -7.31 -1.50
CA ALA A 132 20.92 -7.63 -0.18
C ALA A 132 20.87 -6.42 0.78
N LEU A 133 19.68 -6.03 1.26
CA LEU A 133 19.50 -4.81 2.07
C LEU A 133 20.44 -4.69 3.28
N PRO A 134 20.77 -5.77 4.04
CA PRO A 134 21.72 -5.69 5.16
C PRO A 134 23.13 -5.26 4.75
N SER A 135 23.53 -5.46 3.49
CA SER A 135 24.85 -5.01 3.00
C SER A 135 24.95 -3.50 2.85
N LEU A 136 23.81 -2.80 2.82
CA LEU A 136 23.74 -1.33 2.69
C LEU A 136 23.84 -0.63 4.06
N LEU A 137 23.49 -1.32 5.16
CA LEU A 137 23.52 -0.75 6.50
C LEU A 137 24.97 -0.46 6.94
N GLY A 138 25.20 0.71 7.51
CA GLY A 138 26.53 1.16 7.95
C GLY A 138 27.44 1.69 6.84
N LEU A 139 27.00 1.66 5.56
CA LEU A 139 27.74 2.30 4.47
C LEU A 139 27.52 3.82 4.45
N SER A 140 28.38 4.54 3.72
CA SER A 140 28.07 5.90 3.27
C SER A 140 26.99 5.87 2.18
N LEU A 141 26.26 6.97 1.97
CA LEU A 141 25.28 7.06 0.88
C LEU A 141 25.89 6.74 -0.50
N ASP A 142 27.06 7.28 -0.81
CA ASP A 142 27.74 7.04 -2.09
C ASP A 142 28.15 5.57 -2.26
N ASP A 143 28.58 4.91 -1.18
CA ASP A 143 28.98 3.49 -1.24
C ASP A 143 27.75 2.56 -1.29
N ALA A 144 26.64 2.93 -0.64
CA ALA A 144 25.36 2.24 -0.79
C ALA A 144 24.82 2.34 -2.23
N VAL A 145 24.91 3.51 -2.88
CA VAL A 145 24.54 3.66 -4.31
C VAL A 145 25.43 2.80 -5.21
N LYS A 146 26.75 2.71 -4.95
CA LYS A 146 27.66 1.80 -5.69
C LYS A 146 27.32 0.33 -5.45
N ALA A 147 26.98 -0.06 -4.22
CA ALA A 147 26.63 -1.43 -3.86
C ALA A 147 25.34 -1.93 -4.55
N LEU A 148 24.42 -1.01 -4.89
CA LEU A 148 23.23 -1.31 -5.70
C LEU A 148 23.53 -1.59 -7.19
N GLY A 149 24.77 -1.38 -7.64
CA GLY A 149 25.25 -1.74 -8.98
C GLY A 149 25.12 -0.64 -10.04
N PRO A 150 25.59 -0.91 -11.27
CA PRO A 150 25.61 0.06 -12.35
C PRO A 150 24.18 0.48 -12.75
N GLY A 151 23.97 1.78 -12.92
CA GLY A 151 22.66 2.35 -13.27
C GLY A 151 21.81 2.77 -12.07
N ALA A 152 22.20 2.42 -10.84
CA ALA A 152 21.61 3.00 -9.63
C ALA A 152 21.91 4.51 -9.57
N SER A 153 20.90 5.34 -9.30
CA SER A 153 21.05 6.80 -9.23
C SER A 153 20.09 7.44 -8.24
N VAL A 154 20.56 8.48 -7.54
CA VAL A 154 19.71 9.24 -6.60
C VAL A 154 18.66 10.03 -7.38
N SER A 155 17.40 9.72 -7.13
CA SER A 155 16.23 10.36 -7.76
C SER A 155 15.72 11.54 -6.91
N SER A 156 15.73 11.39 -5.59
CA SER A 156 15.39 12.45 -4.64
C SER A 156 16.07 12.24 -3.29
N SER A 157 16.34 13.34 -2.59
CA SER A 157 16.70 13.35 -1.17
C SER A 157 15.83 14.39 -0.44
N THR A 158 15.47 14.07 0.80
CA THR A 158 14.72 14.95 1.71
C THR A 158 15.34 14.88 3.09
N ASP A 159 15.67 16.02 3.69
CA ASP A 159 16.19 16.09 5.05
C ASP A 159 15.18 15.54 6.07
N VAL A 160 15.67 14.72 7.00
CA VAL A 160 14.93 14.29 8.18
C VAL A 160 15.24 15.29 9.28
N THR A 161 14.24 16.08 9.67
CA THR A 161 14.39 17.12 10.70
C THR A 161 13.68 16.75 11.99
N GLU A 162 14.38 16.85 13.12
CA GLU A 162 13.76 16.78 14.44
C GLU A 162 13.28 18.18 14.86
N ALA A 163 12.07 18.25 15.41
CA ALA A 163 11.55 19.50 15.96
C ALA A 163 12.38 19.93 17.17
N PRO A 164 12.56 21.24 17.42
CA PRO A 164 13.17 21.69 18.67
C PRO A 164 12.36 21.15 19.86
N GLY A 165 13.05 20.54 20.83
CA GLY A 165 12.40 20.02 22.04
C GLY A 165 11.75 21.14 22.88
N ASP A 166 10.89 20.77 23.82
CA ASP A 166 10.07 21.73 24.59
C ASP A 166 10.88 22.79 25.38
N ASP A 167 12.14 22.49 25.72
CA ASP A 167 13.09 23.42 26.38
C ASP A 167 13.87 24.34 25.40
N ALA A 168 13.62 24.25 24.09
CA ALA A 168 14.32 25.05 23.09
C ALA A 168 13.91 26.53 23.14
N ALA A 169 14.83 27.40 22.73
CA ALA A 169 14.55 28.83 22.63
C ALA A 169 13.42 29.11 21.61
N GLU A 170 12.56 30.08 21.90
CA GLU A 170 11.49 30.50 21.00
C GLU A 170 12.09 30.95 19.64
N GLY A 171 11.71 30.25 18.56
CA GLY A 171 12.27 30.46 17.23
C GLY A 171 13.53 29.64 16.90
N ALA A 172 13.84 28.59 17.68
CA ALA A 172 14.83 27.59 17.27
C ALA A 172 14.41 26.89 15.95
N GLU A 173 15.35 26.77 15.02
CA GLU A 173 15.16 26.03 13.77
C GLU A 173 15.27 24.51 14.04
N PRO A 174 14.52 23.66 13.31
CA PRO A 174 14.57 22.22 13.49
C PRO A 174 15.93 21.65 13.01
N ALA A 175 16.48 20.70 13.75
CA ALA A 175 17.79 20.14 13.46
C ALA A 175 17.68 19.02 12.41
N VAL A 176 18.53 19.04 11.38
CA VAL A 176 18.65 17.91 10.44
C VAL A 176 19.37 16.76 11.16
N VAL A 177 18.65 15.66 11.37
CA VAL A 177 19.12 14.43 12.04
C VAL A 177 19.42 13.29 11.06
N GLY A 178 19.15 13.48 9.77
CA GLY A 178 19.37 12.48 8.72
C GLY A 178 18.86 12.91 7.36
N GLN A 179 18.89 12.00 6.38
CA GLN A 179 18.30 12.19 5.04
C GLN A 179 17.55 10.94 4.61
N ASN A 180 16.39 11.12 3.98
CA ASN A 180 15.64 10.08 3.28
C ASN A 180 15.91 10.18 1.78
N VAL A 181 16.53 9.16 1.20
CA VAL A 181 16.98 9.13 -0.19
C VAL A 181 16.23 8.05 -0.96
N THR A 182 15.69 8.41 -2.14
CA THR A 182 15.13 7.46 -3.10
C THR A 182 16.12 7.25 -4.24
N ILE A 183 16.46 6.00 -4.50
CA ILE A 183 17.42 5.58 -5.52
C ILE A 183 16.65 4.85 -6.61
N ALA A 184 16.68 5.39 -7.82
CA ALA A 184 16.17 4.72 -9.01
C ALA A 184 17.11 3.59 -9.42
N LEU A 185 16.54 2.43 -9.75
CA LEU A 185 17.27 1.25 -10.21
C LEU A 185 17.08 1.08 -11.73
N PRO A 186 18.00 0.39 -12.44
CA PRO A 186 17.84 0.14 -13.87
C PRO A 186 16.58 -0.69 -14.14
N LYS A 187 15.99 -0.52 -15.34
CA LYS A 187 14.67 -1.09 -15.68
C LYS A 187 14.59 -2.60 -15.51
N ASP A 188 15.71 -3.29 -15.72
CA ASP A 188 15.83 -4.75 -15.69
C ASP A 188 16.05 -5.31 -14.27
N SER A 189 16.25 -4.45 -13.25
CA SER A 189 16.26 -4.87 -11.85
C SER A 189 14.89 -5.39 -11.40
N THR A 190 14.88 -6.45 -10.59
CA THR A 190 13.66 -6.98 -9.96
C THR A 190 12.93 -5.92 -9.14
N ALA A 191 13.69 -5.16 -8.34
CA ALA A 191 13.20 -3.97 -7.64
C ALA A 191 13.16 -2.74 -8.58
N SER A 192 12.10 -1.94 -8.45
CA SER A 192 11.88 -0.70 -9.19
C SER A 192 12.64 0.49 -8.57
N SER A 193 12.81 0.48 -7.24
CA SER A 193 13.50 1.53 -6.49
C SER A 193 14.07 0.99 -5.19
N ALA A 194 15.18 1.57 -4.75
CA ALA A 194 15.71 1.43 -3.40
C ALA A 194 15.45 2.71 -2.59
N TYR A 195 15.39 2.57 -1.27
CA TYR A 195 15.18 3.64 -0.31
C TYR A 195 16.24 3.51 0.78
N VAL A 196 16.83 4.63 1.18
CA VAL A 196 17.88 4.68 2.19
C VAL A 196 17.57 5.83 3.14
N THR A 197 17.65 5.58 4.45
CA THR A 197 17.71 6.65 5.46
C THR A 197 19.10 6.68 6.05
N THR A 198 19.74 7.85 6.02
CA THR A 198 21.01 8.09 6.72
C THR A 198 20.79 8.80 8.05
N ASP A 199 21.75 8.67 8.96
CA ASP A 199 21.92 9.60 10.08
C ASP A 199 22.53 10.95 9.64
N ALA A 200 22.74 11.85 10.59
CA ALA A 200 23.37 13.16 10.39
C ALA A 200 24.84 13.10 9.94
N SER A 201 25.51 11.95 10.03
CA SER A 201 26.86 11.73 9.51
C SER A 201 26.88 11.20 8.07
N GLY A 202 25.71 10.90 7.49
CA GLY A 202 25.58 10.34 6.15
C GLY A 202 25.74 8.81 6.09
N VAL A 203 25.71 8.14 7.25
CA VAL A 203 25.77 6.69 7.36
C VAL A 203 24.37 6.08 7.30
N VAL A 204 24.20 5.03 6.51
CA VAL A 204 22.91 4.34 6.31
C VAL A 204 22.48 3.58 7.57
N ILE A 205 21.35 3.99 8.15
CA ILE A 205 20.73 3.36 9.33
C ILE A 205 19.47 2.54 8.99
N SER A 206 18.87 2.79 7.83
CA SER A 206 17.75 2.03 7.30
C SER A 206 17.87 1.90 5.78
N ALA A 207 17.50 0.73 5.27
CA ALA A 207 17.53 0.41 3.84
C ALA A 207 16.25 -0.34 3.45
N GLY A 208 15.76 -0.09 2.24
CA GLY A 208 14.57 -0.75 1.72
C GLY A 208 14.50 -0.74 0.21
N CYS A 209 13.52 -1.45 -0.34
CA CYS A 209 13.24 -1.46 -1.77
C CYS A 209 11.76 -1.72 -2.06
N SER A 210 11.33 -1.40 -3.28
CA SER A 210 10.01 -1.75 -3.80
C SER A 210 10.12 -2.54 -5.10
N ALA A 211 9.23 -3.51 -5.27
CA ALA A 211 9.16 -4.35 -6.46
C ALA A 211 7.69 -4.56 -6.87
N SER A 212 7.46 -4.74 -8.16
CA SER A 212 6.16 -5.19 -8.67
C SER A 212 5.96 -6.67 -8.36
N VAL A 213 4.80 -7.04 -7.84
CA VAL A 213 4.43 -8.43 -7.53
C VAL A 213 4.55 -9.35 -8.76
N SER A 214 4.31 -8.81 -9.96
CA SER A 214 4.55 -9.51 -11.23
C SER A 214 6.02 -9.80 -11.53
N ARG A 215 6.94 -8.89 -11.18
CA ARG A 215 8.40 -9.11 -11.29
C ARG A 215 8.91 -10.18 -10.32
N LEU A 216 8.18 -10.39 -9.22
CA LEU A 216 8.42 -11.47 -8.26
C LEU A 216 7.75 -12.81 -8.65
N GLY A 217 7.21 -12.92 -9.88
CA GLY A 217 6.60 -14.15 -10.37
C GLY A 217 5.15 -14.40 -9.94
N TYR A 218 4.53 -13.47 -9.21
CA TYR A 218 3.20 -13.66 -8.60
C TYR A 218 2.09 -12.79 -9.25
N GLY A 219 2.24 -12.41 -10.52
CA GLY A 219 1.43 -11.38 -11.18
C GLY A 219 -0.09 -11.57 -11.08
N ASP A 220 -0.58 -12.79 -11.19
CA ASP A 220 -2.01 -13.12 -11.19
C ASP A 220 -2.58 -13.43 -9.79
N ALA A 221 -1.75 -13.49 -8.75
CA ALA A 221 -2.17 -13.85 -7.41
C ALA A 221 -3.13 -12.83 -6.79
N SER A 222 -4.07 -13.30 -5.96
CA SER A 222 -4.89 -12.46 -5.09
C SER A 222 -4.09 -12.00 -3.86
N PHE A 223 -4.52 -10.92 -3.21
CA PHE A 223 -3.84 -10.36 -2.04
C PHE A 223 -3.73 -11.39 -0.89
N THR A 224 -4.79 -12.15 -0.61
CA THR A 224 -4.80 -13.16 0.45
C THR A 224 -4.01 -14.42 0.09
N ASP A 225 -4.08 -14.88 -1.17
CA ASP A 225 -3.33 -16.07 -1.61
C ASP A 225 -1.82 -15.84 -1.62
N LEU A 226 -1.40 -14.61 -1.93
CA LEU A 226 0.00 -14.20 -1.85
C LEU A 226 0.60 -14.44 -0.46
N ILE A 227 -0.14 -14.04 0.58
CA ILE A 227 0.33 -14.09 1.96
C ILE A 227 0.17 -15.51 2.52
N GLY A 228 -1.01 -16.12 2.34
CA GLY A 228 -1.31 -17.45 2.86
C GLY A 228 -0.64 -18.58 2.07
N ALA A 229 -1.00 -18.74 0.80
CA ALA A 229 -0.59 -19.90 0.00
C ALA A 229 0.82 -19.75 -0.61
N GLN A 230 1.22 -18.53 -0.98
CA GLN A 230 2.47 -18.27 -1.70
C GLN A 230 3.59 -17.71 -0.80
N GLN A 231 3.29 -17.39 0.46
CA GLN A 231 4.26 -16.96 1.48
C GLN A 231 5.16 -15.78 1.01
N ILE A 232 4.58 -14.82 0.27
CA ILE A 232 5.35 -13.71 -0.34
C ILE A 232 6.17 -12.92 0.68
N VAL A 233 5.68 -12.80 1.92
CA VAL A 233 6.35 -12.05 2.99
C VAL A 233 7.65 -12.72 3.37
N GLN A 234 7.62 -14.03 3.64
CA GLN A 234 8.78 -14.85 3.98
C GLN A 234 9.77 -14.90 2.82
N ASN A 235 9.28 -15.15 1.59
CA ASN A 235 10.12 -15.24 0.41
C ASN A 235 10.82 -13.91 0.13
N THR A 236 10.09 -12.79 0.19
CA THR A 236 10.68 -11.45 -0.01
C THR A 236 11.71 -11.13 1.06
N LEU A 237 11.43 -11.41 2.34
CA LEU A 237 12.38 -11.21 3.44
C LEU A 237 13.66 -12.05 3.24
N ALA A 238 13.53 -13.32 2.86
CA ALA A 238 14.68 -14.17 2.55
C ALA A 238 15.49 -13.65 1.35
N SER A 239 14.82 -13.25 0.25
CA SER A 239 15.45 -12.68 -0.95
C SER A 239 16.09 -11.29 -0.73
N VAL A 240 15.87 -10.64 0.42
CA VAL A 240 16.62 -9.44 0.84
C VAL A 240 17.59 -9.69 2.00
N GLY A 241 17.81 -10.95 2.39
CA GLY A 241 18.77 -11.33 3.43
C GLY A 241 18.28 -11.21 4.87
N VAL A 242 16.96 -11.26 5.11
CA VAL A 242 16.35 -11.20 6.45
C VAL A 242 15.74 -12.55 6.83
N MET A 243 16.18 -13.09 7.96
CA MET A 243 15.59 -14.26 8.61
C MET A 243 14.64 -13.80 9.72
N SER A 244 13.34 -13.90 9.48
CA SER A 244 12.30 -13.64 10.48
C SER A 244 11.83 -14.94 11.14
N SER A 245 11.57 -14.87 12.44
CA SER A 245 10.89 -15.93 13.21
C SER A 245 9.42 -15.61 13.52
N ASP A 246 8.95 -14.43 13.11
CA ASP A 246 7.62 -13.94 13.47
C ASP A 246 6.52 -14.61 12.65
N ALA A 247 5.37 -14.87 13.29
CA ALA A 247 4.19 -15.39 12.60
C ALA A 247 3.63 -14.31 11.65
N ILE A 248 3.50 -14.65 10.37
CA ILE A 248 2.91 -13.77 9.36
C ILE A 248 1.47 -14.20 9.14
N GLU A 249 0.55 -13.46 9.75
CA GLU A 249 -0.89 -13.64 9.59
C GLU A 249 -1.53 -12.30 9.20
N LEU A 250 -2.54 -12.36 8.33
CA LEU A 250 -3.42 -11.21 8.08
C LEU A 250 -4.41 -11.05 9.24
N PRO A 251 -4.86 -9.83 9.55
CA PRO A 251 -6.00 -9.64 10.42
C PRO A 251 -7.24 -10.37 9.88
N SER A 252 -8.03 -10.95 10.78
CA SER A 252 -9.26 -11.65 10.42
C SER A 252 -10.35 -10.70 9.89
N ASP A 253 -10.33 -9.43 10.27
CA ASP A 253 -11.22 -8.42 9.71
C ASP A 253 -10.64 -7.87 8.39
N LYS A 254 -11.37 -8.09 7.29
CA LYS A 254 -10.99 -7.59 5.98
C LYS A 254 -10.96 -6.06 5.91
N ALA A 255 -11.72 -5.35 6.75
CA ALA A 255 -11.72 -3.89 6.81
C ALA A 255 -10.38 -3.30 7.29
N GLU A 256 -9.54 -4.06 8.01
CA GLU A 256 -8.23 -3.58 8.46
C GLU A 256 -7.21 -3.40 7.33
N TYR A 257 -7.41 -4.10 6.20
CA TYR A 257 -6.52 -4.02 5.03
C TYR A 257 -7.23 -3.67 3.72
N THR A 258 -8.55 -3.45 3.72
CA THR A 258 -9.32 -3.15 2.49
C THR A 258 -9.99 -1.80 2.56
N THR A 259 -9.71 -0.94 1.56
CA THR A 259 -10.41 0.32 1.34
C THR A 259 -11.45 0.14 0.24
N TYR A 260 -12.69 0.53 0.54
CA TYR A 260 -13.83 0.49 -0.37
C TYR A 260 -14.18 1.89 -0.89
N ALA A 261 -14.87 1.95 -2.03
CA ALA A 261 -15.47 3.18 -2.55
C ALA A 261 -16.72 3.60 -1.73
N GLU A 262 -17.31 4.75 -2.07
CA GLU A 262 -18.53 5.26 -1.43
C GLU A 262 -19.75 4.32 -1.54
N ASP A 263 -19.73 3.38 -2.49
CA ASP A 263 -20.75 2.33 -2.64
C ASP A 263 -20.63 1.19 -1.60
N GLY A 264 -19.53 1.14 -0.84
CA GLY A 264 -19.25 0.09 0.15
C GLY A 264 -19.02 -1.31 -0.42
N GLN A 265 -18.85 -1.46 -1.73
CA GLN A 265 -18.72 -2.75 -2.43
C GLN A 265 -17.50 -2.81 -3.35
N THR A 266 -17.24 -1.75 -4.11
CA THR A 266 -16.08 -1.64 -4.99
C THR A 266 -14.81 -1.49 -4.15
N VAL A 267 -13.89 -2.46 -4.26
CA VAL A 267 -12.58 -2.37 -3.62
C VAL A 267 -11.72 -1.36 -4.39
N LEU A 268 -11.20 -0.35 -3.69
CA LEU A 268 -10.24 0.61 -4.24
C LEU A 268 -8.80 0.17 -3.98
N GLN A 269 -8.53 -0.35 -2.78
CA GLN A 269 -7.18 -0.75 -2.38
C GLN A 269 -7.22 -1.92 -1.40
N GLU A 270 -6.29 -2.87 -1.54
CA GLU A 270 -5.92 -3.81 -0.48
C GLU A 270 -4.48 -3.53 -0.08
N SER A 271 -4.23 -3.19 1.19
CA SER A 271 -2.88 -2.85 1.68
C SER A 271 -2.73 -3.21 3.14
N TYR A 272 -1.67 -3.96 3.47
CA TYR A 272 -1.31 -4.29 4.84
C TYR A 272 0.19 -4.20 5.06
N THR A 273 0.58 -3.80 6.27
CA THR A 273 1.99 -3.61 6.66
C THR A 273 2.36 -4.58 7.78
N PHE A 274 3.05 -5.65 7.40
CA PHE A 274 3.72 -6.56 8.33
C PHE A 274 4.94 -5.87 8.94
N LYS A 275 5.19 -6.16 10.22
CA LYS A 275 6.34 -5.66 10.97
C LYS A 275 6.86 -6.76 11.87
N GLY A 276 8.14 -6.73 12.17
CA GLY A 276 8.74 -7.68 13.08
C GLY A 276 10.21 -7.42 13.34
N SER A 277 10.84 -8.42 13.92
CA SER A 277 12.28 -8.45 14.18
C SER A 277 12.90 -9.67 13.51
N GLY A 278 14.21 -9.63 13.28
CA GLY A 278 14.90 -10.74 12.63
C GLY A 278 16.40 -10.62 12.71
N GLN A 279 17.07 -11.70 12.28
CA GLN A 279 18.50 -11.71 12.05
C GLN A 279 18.76 -11.47 10.57
N PHE A 280 19.69 -10.57 10.27
CA PHE A 280 20.18 -10.33 8.93
C PHE A 280 21.26 -11.36 8.55
N ASN A 281 21.43 -11.61 7.26
CA ASN A 281 22.47 -12.52 6.74
C ASN A 281 23.91 -12.12 7.12
N SER A 282 24.13 -10.84 7.48
CA SER A 282 25.37 -10.32 8.08
C SER A 282 25.62 -10.76 9.52
N GLY A 283 24.65 -11.43 10.17
CA GLY A 283 24.67 -11.85 11.57
C GLY A 283 24.13 -10.81 12.55
N ALA A 284 23.95 -9.56 12.13
CA ALA A 284 23.34 -8.51 12.94
C ALA A 284 21.83 -8.75 13.14
N SER A 285 21.26 -8.24 14.22
CA SER A 285 19.81 -8.20 14.44
C SER A 285 19.26 -6.82 14.09
N GLY A 286 17.97 -6.76 13.76
CA GLY A 286 17.28 -5.49 13.54
C GLY A 286 15.77 -5.66 13.42
N VAL A 287 15.11 -4.56 13.05
CA VAL A 287 13.67 -4.54 12.75
C VAL A 287 13.44 -4.54 11.25
N TRP A 288 12.35 -5.17 10.83
CA TRP A 288 11.91 -5.17 9.43
C TRP A 288 10.45 -4.74 9.31
N THR A 289 10.09 -4.23 8.15
CA THR A 289 8.73 -3.88 7.77
C THR A 289 8.50 -4.26 6.32
N LEU A 290 7.37 -4.90 6.03
CA LEU A 290 6.98 -5.26 4.67
C LEU A 290 5.53 -4.87 4.44
N ARG A 291 5.30 -4.00 3.45
CA ARG A 291 3.96 -3.58 3.01
C ARG A 291 3.64 -4.19 1.66
N LEU A 292 2.57 -4.98 1.60
CA LEU A 292 1.94 -5.39 0.35
C LEU A 292 0.82 -4.38 0.02
N SER A 293 0.72 -3.95 -1.23
CA SER A 293 -0.26 -2.96 -1.69
C SER A 293 -0.78 -3.29 -3.09
N TYR A 294 -2.08 -3.40 -3.23
CA TYR A 294 -2.83 -3.57 -4.48
C TYR A 294 -3.73 -2.35 -4.64
N ASP A 295 -3.48 -1.52 -5.66
CA ASP A 295 -4.34 -0.39 -6.04
C ASP A 295 -5.17 -0.78 -7.27
N TYR A 296 -6.49 -0.84 -7.09
CA TYR A 296 -7.47 -1.23 -8.08
C TYR A 296 -8.02 -0.05 -8.88
N SER A 297 -7.59 1.20 -8.61
CA SER A 297 -8.15 2.40 -9.23
C SER A 297 -8.14 2.35 -10.76
N SER A 298 -7.03 1.92 -11.35
CA SER A 298 -6.90 1.72 -12.81
C SER A 298 -7.81 0.60 -13.32
N ALA A 299 -7.83 -0.54 -12.63
CA ALA A 299 -8.65 -1.71 -12.98
C ALA A 299 -10.16 -1.43 -12.90
N ASN A 300 -10.59 -0.61 -11.93
CA ASN A 300 -11.98 -0.17 -11.77
C ASN A 300 -12.41 0.80 -12.87
N VAL A 301 -11.49 1.62 -13.41
CA VAL A 301 -11.74 2.51 -14.54
C VAL A 301 -11.75 1.78 -15.88
N SER A 302 -10.85 0.80 -16.08
CA SER A 302 -10.75 0.03 -17.32
C SER A 302 -11.71 -1.17 -17.40
N GLY A 303 -12.18 -1.67 -16.26
CA GLY A 303 -12.89 -2.94 -16.14
C GLY A 303 -11.98 -4.18 -16.23
N ASN A 304 -10.66 -4.01 -16.12
CA ASN A 304 -9.67 -5.08 -16.29
C ASN A 304 -8.77 -5.23 -15.06
N LEU A 305 -8.90 -6.36 -14.35
CA LEU A 305 -8.12 -6.65 -13.13
C LEU A 305 -6.60 -6.72 -13.35
N SER A 306 -6.12 -6.97 -14.58
CA SER A 306 -4.68 -6.93 -14.88
C SER A 306 -4.08 -5.53 -14.78
N ASP A 307 -4.88 -4.47 -14.79
CA ASP A 307 -4.42 -3.09 -14.63
C ASP A 307 -4.25 -2.70 -13.14
N THR A 308 -4.47 -3.62 -12.21
CA THR A 308 -4.22 -3.43 -10.77
C THR A 308 -2.73 -3.20 -10.52
N ILE A 309 -2.38 -2.12 -9.83
CA ILE A 309 -0.99 -1.84 -9.47
C ILE A 309 -0.65 -2.63 -8.21
N LYS A 310 0.12 -3.71 -8.37
CA LYS A 310 0.51 -4.65 -7.31
C LYS A 310 1.97 -4.46 -6.93
N LEU A 311 2.23 -3.93 -5.73
CA LEU A 311 3.56 -3.58 -5.23
C LEU A 311 3.83 -4.21 -3.87
N VAL A 312 5.07 -4.68 -3.68
CA VAL A 312 5.64 -4.93 -2.35
C VAL A 312 6.68 -3.86 -2.03
N TYR A 313 6.71 -3.43 -0.78
CA TYR A 313 7.74 -2.58 -0.20
C TYR A 313 8.32 -3.33 0.98
N VAL A 314 9.64 -3.44 1.06
CA VAL A 314 10.33 -4.04 2.21
C VAL A 314 11.42 -3.09 2.69
N SER A 315 11.55 -2.94 4.00
CA SER A 315 12.59 -2.13 4.64
C SER A 315 13.09 -2.78 5.92
N ILE A 316 14.36 -2.51 6.23
CA ILE A 316 15.04 -2.92 7.45
C ILE A 316 15.70 -1.72 8.10
N ALA A 317 15.84 -1.74 9.41
CA ALA A 317 16.67 -0.80 10.15
C ALA A 317 17.52 -1.55 11.19
N SER A 318 18.73 -1.07 11.44
CA SER A 318 19.51 -1.49 12.61
C SER A 318 18.79 -1.10 13.90
N SER A 319 18.75 -2.03 14.86
CA SER A 319 18.25 -1.79 16.22
C SER A 319 19.23 -1.01 17.09
#